data_AF-A0A4P0Y1Y9-F1
#
_entry.id   AF-A0A4P0Y1Y9-F1
#
_cell.length_a   1.000
_cell.length_b   1.000
_cell.length_c   1.000
_cell.angle_alpha   90.00
_cell.angle_beta   90.00
_cell.angle_gamma   90.00
#
_symmetry.space_group_name_H-M   'P 1'
#
loop_
_entity.id
_entity.type
_entity.pdbx_description
1 polymer ?
#
loop_
_entity_poly.entity_id
_entity_poly.type
_entity_poly.pdbx_seq_one_letter_code
_entity_poly.pdbx_strand_id
1 'polypeptide(L)'
;MEWGEKAIAHYQKLGIDPLSKVLVFSDNLDLAKAVDLYRHFASRVKISFGIGTRLTCDLPQVKPLNIVIKLVECNGKPVAKLSDSPGKTICHDKAFVRALREAFDLPPIKKAS
;
A
#
# COMPACT_ATOMS: atom_id res chain seq x y z
N MET A 1 -8.10 -3.99 -5.78
CA MET A 1 -9.44 -3.44 -6.11
C MET A 1 -10.00 -2.56 -5.01
N GLU A 2 -10.24 -3.08 -3.81
CA GLU A 2 -10.93 -2.36 -2.70
C GLU A 2 -10.41 -0.94 -2.43
N TRP A 3 -9.09 -0.74 -2.35
CA TRP A 3 -8.51 0.59 -2.11
C TRP A 3 -8.92 1.62 -3.18
N GLY A 4 -8.93 1.23 -4.46
CA GLY A 4 -9.28 2.13 -5.56
C GLY A 4 -10.76 2.52 -5.53
N GLU A 5 -11.63 1.58 -5.15
CA GLU A 5 -13.06 1.85 -4.92
C GLU A 5 -13.27 2.85 -3.78
N LYS A 6 -12.60 2.65 -2.64
CA LYS A 6 -12.65 3.58 -1.51
C LYS A 6 -12.15 4.97 -1.89
N ALA A 7 -11.08 5.06 -2.68
CA ALA A 7 -10.53 6.34 -3.12
C ALA A 7 -11.51 7.12 -4.03
N ILE A 8 -12.11 6.44 -5.02
CA ILE A 8 -13.10 7.06 -5.91
C ILE A 8 -14.32 7.52 -5.13
N ALA A 9 -14.88 6.67 -4.27
CA ALA A 9 -16.03 7.02 -3.44
C ALA A 9 -15.72 8.20 -2.51
N HIS A 10 -14.49 8.27 -1.99
CA HIS A 10 -14.05 9.40 -1.16
C HIS A 10 -14.02 10.72 -1.94
N TYR A 11 -13.47 10.73 -3.17
CA TYR A 11 -13.50 11.93 -4.01
C TYR A 11 -14.93 12.38 -4.34
N GLN A 12 -15.79 11.43 -4.73
CA GLN A 12 -17.19 11.72 -5.04
C GLN A 12 -17.94 12.30 -3.83
N LYS A 13 -17.72 11.77 -2.63
CA LYS A 13 -18.30 12.29 -1.38
C LYS A 13 -17.90 13.75 -1.11
N LEU A 14 -16.73 14.18 -1.57
CA LEU A 14 -16.23 15.54 -1.44
C LEU A 14 -16.62 16.45 -2.61
N GLY A 15 -17.39 15.96 -3.59
CA GLY A 15 -17.73 16.71 -4.80
C GLY A 15 -16.54 16.90 -5.76
N ILE A 16 -15.50 16.08 -5.63
CA ILE A 16 -14.31 16.12 -6.48
C ILE A 16 -14.49 15.12 -7.62
N ASP A 17 -14.33 15.58 -8.86
CA ASP A 17 -14.29 14.69 -10.04
C ASP A 17 -13.07 13.75 -9.96
N PRO A 18 -13.27 12.42 -9.86
CA PRO A 18 -12.18 11.46 -9.83
C PRO A 18 -11.29 11.51 -11.08
N LEU A 19 -11.81 11.87 -12.26
CA LEU A 19 -11.01 11.99 -13.49
C LEU A 19 -9.99 13.14 -13.45
N SER A 20 -10.15 14.07 -12.50
CA SER A 20 -9.15 15.11 -12.21
C SER A 20 -7.96 14.59 -11.38
N LYS A 21 -8.05 13.36 -10.83
CA LYS A 21 -7.05 12.75 -9.94
C LYS A 21 -6.41 11.53 -10.59
N VAL A 22 -5.28 11.11 -10.03
CA VAL A 22 -4.53 9.93 -10.48
C VAL A 22 -4.39 8.94 -9.33
N LEU A 23 -4.76 7.68 -9.55
CA LEU A 23 -4.42 6.59 -8.65
C LEU A 23 -3.15 5.89 -9.13
N VAL A 24 -2.14 5.80 -8.27
CA VAL A 24 -0.88 5.13 -8.58
C VAL A 24 -0.83 3.79 -7.87
N PHE A 25 -0.79 2.70 -8.64
CA PHE A 25 -0.66 1.34 -8.12
C PHE A 25 0.78 0.87 -8.27
N SER A 26 1.40 0.41 -7.18
CA SER A 26 2.82 0.01 -7.19
C SER A 26 3.19 -1.12 -6.21
N ASP A 27 2.21 -1.74 -5.54
CA ASP A 27 2.48 -2.85 -4.62
C ASP A 27 2.65 -4.17 -5.39
N ASN A 28 3.91 -4.58 -5.60
CA ASN A 28 4.30 -5.88 -6.16
C ASN A 28 3.50 -6.29 -7.41
N LEU A 29 3.35 -5.35 -8.33
CA LEU A 29 2.61 -5.57 -9.58
C LEU A 29 3.40 -6.43 -10.57
N ASP A 30 2.65 -7.19 -11.35
CA ASP A 30 3.04 -7.77 -12.63
C ASP A 30 2.14 -7.16 -13.73
N LEU A 31 2.48 -7.40 -14.99
CA LEU A 31 1.72 -6.83 -16.12
C LEU A 31 0.26 -7.30 -16.15
N ALA A 32 -0.02 -8.56 -15.78
CA ALA A 32 -1.37 -9.09 -15.78
C ALA A 32 -2.27 -8.34 -14.77
N LYS A 33 -1.80 -8.18 -13.53
CA LYS A 33 -2.50 -7.39 -12.50
C LYS A 33 -2.67 -5.93 -12.91
N ALA A 34 -1.67 -5.34 -13.56
CA ALA A 34 -1.78 -3.97 -14.06
C ALA A 34 -2.90 -3.83 -15.12
N VAL A 35 -3.01 -4.80 -16.04
CA VAL A 35 -4.09 -4.85 -17.04
C VAL A 35 -5.46 -5.04 -16.39
N ASP A 36 -5.57 -5.89 -15.37
CA ASP A 36 -6.83 -6.09 -14.65
C ASP A 36 -7.28 -4.82 -13.93
N LEU A 37 -6.35 -4.15 -13.24
CA LEU A 37 -6.60 -2.83 -12.63
C LEU A 37 -6.97 -1.79 -13.69
N TYR A 38 -6.32 -1.81 -14.86
CA TYR A 38 -6.62 -0.90 -15.95
C TYR A 38 -8.05 -1.06 -16.44
N ARG A 39 -8.44 -2.29 -16.78
CA ARG A 39 -9.81 -2.61 -17.24
C ARG A 39 -10.86 -2.18 -16.22
N HIS A 40 -10.55 -2.30 -14.93
CA HIS A 40 -11.47 -1.98 -13.85
C HIS A 40 -11.63 -0.47 -13.60
N PHE A 41 -10.56 0.32 -13.74
CA PHE A 41 -10.55 1.73 -13.31
C PHE A 41 -10.40 2.79 -14.42
N ALA A 42 -9.91 2.44 -15.61
CA ALA A 42 -9.48 3.42 -16.62
C ALA A 42 -10.57 4.41 -17.09
N SER A 43 -11.84 4.01 -17.06
CA SER A 43 -12.96 4.89 -17.42
C SER A 43 -13.44 5.80 -16.29
N ARG A 44 -12.95 5.59 -15.06
CA ARG A 44 -13.47 6.22 -13.84
C ARG A 44 -12.48 7.15 -13.16
N VAL A 45 -11.19 6.94 -13.37
CA VAL A 45 -10.10 7.72 -12.76
C VAL A 45 -8.84 7.54 -13.61
N LYS A 46 -7.95 8.54 -13.63
CA LYS A 46 -6.64 8.35 -14.26
C LYS A 46 -5.82 7.39 -13.41
N ILE A 47 -5.07 6.52 -14.04
CA ILE A 47 -4.29 5.48 -13.36
C ILE A 47 -2.87 5.44 -13.88
N SER A 48 -1.95 5.10 -12.99
CA SER A 48 -0.55 4.86 -13.31
C SER A 48 -0.04 3.63 -12.56
N PHE A 49 0.93 2.94 -13.14
CA PHE A 49 1.47 1.68 -12.62
C PHE A 49 2.98 1.78 -12.41
N GLY A 50 3.43 1.56 -11.18
CA GLY A 50 4.83 1.38 -10.85
C GLY A 50 5.16 -0.11 -10.77
N ILE A 51 5.86 -0.64 -11.78
CA ILE A 51 6.32 -2.04 -11.79
C ILE A 51 7.82 -2.06 -11.51
N GLY A 52 8.20 -2.61 -10.35
CA GLY A 52 9.59 -2.70 -9.90
C GLY A 52 10.24 -4.03 -10.29
N THR A 53 10.40 -4.94 -9.32
CA THR A 53 11.12 -6.22 -9.47
C THR A 53 10.68 -7.04 -10.67
N ARG A 54 9.37 -7.09 -10.97
CA ARG A 54 8.82 -7.84 -12.12
C ARG A 54 9.19 -7.24 -13.48
N LEU A 55 9.68 -6.01 -13.50
CA LEU A 55 10.18 -5.35 -14.72
C LEU A 55 11.72 -5.42 -14.78
N THR A 56 12.40 -5.16 -13.67
CA THR A 56 13.86 -4.98 -13.67
C THR A 56 14.65 -6.24 -13.29
N CYS A 57 14.00 -7.27 -12.76
CA CYS A 57 14.64 -8.51 -12.29
C CYS A 57 13.72 -9.72 -12.54
N ASP A 58 13.25 -9.91 -13.77
CA ASP A 58 12.46 -11.07 -14.20
C ASP A 58 13.27 -11.92 -15.19
N LEU A 59 14.30 -12.61 -14.67
CA LEU A 59 15.23 -13.42 -15.45
C LEU A 59 14.99 -14.92 -15.19
N PRO A 60 15.05 -15.79 -16.21
CA PRO A 60 14.96 -17.23 -16.02
C PRO A 60 15.98 -17.74 -15.01
N GLN A 61 15.53 -18.59 -14.08
CA GLN A 61 16.36 -19.21 -13.03
C GLN A 61 16.98 -18.26 -12.00
N VAL A 62 16.66 -16.95 -12.05
CA VAL A 62 17.10 -15.98 -11.04
C VAL A 62 15.94 -15.67 -10.11
N LYS A 63 16.13 -15.88 -8.80
CA LYS A 63 15.19 -15.44 -7.77
C LYS A 63 15.62 -14.08 -7.22
N PRO A 64 14.81 -13.02 -7.37
CA PRO A 64 15.14 -11.72 -6.79
C PRO A 64 15.24 -11.78 -5.26
N LEU A 65 16.21 -11.06 -4.71
CA LEU A 65 16.32 -10.89 -3.26
C LEU A 65 15.21 -9.95 -2.77
N ASN A 66 14.55 -10.32 -1.67
CA ASN A 66 13.55 -9.48 -1.02
C ASN A 66 14.20 -8.73 0.15
N ILE A 67 14.82 -7.60 -0.15
CA ILE A 67 15.56 -6.77 0.82
C ILE A 67 14.79 -5.46 1.03
N VAL A 68 14.72 -5.02 2.29
CA VAL A 68 14.07 -3.75 2.66
C VAL A 68 14.99 -2.96 3.59
N ILE A 69 14.97 -1.64 3.42
CA ILE A 69 15.50 -0.68 4.41
C ILE A 69 14.29 0.10 4.92
N LYS A 70 14.16 0.22 6.24
CA LYS A 70 13.07 0.97 6.87
C LYS A 70 13.63 1.89 7.95
N LEU A 71 13.02 3.06 8.08
CA LEU A 71 13.25 3.94 9.21
C LEU A 71 12.67 3.29 10.47
N VAL A 72 13.47 3.23 11.53
CA VAL A 72 13.08 2.66 12.83
C VAL A 72 13.08 3.69 13.96
N GLU A 73 13.80 4.80 13.78
CA GLU A 73 13.94 5.87 14.78
C GLU A 73 13.96 7.25 14.13
N CYS A 74 13.42 8.25 14.83
CA CYS A 74 13.58 9.68 14.51
C CYS A 74 13.69 10.46 15.83
N ASN A 75 14.70 11.33 15.96
CA ASN A 75 14.97 12.10 17.19
C ASN A 75 15.03 11.24 18.46
N GLY A 76 15.70 10.07 18.41
CA GLY A 76 15.81 9.17 19.56
C GLY A 76 14.51 8.45 19.95
N LYS A 77 13.45 8.54 19.13
CA LYS A 77 12.15 7.94 19.39
C LYS A 77 11.74 6.93 18.31
N PRO A 78 11.02 5.86 18.67
CA PRO A 78 10.59 4.86 17.71
C PRO A 78 9.61 5.45 16.68
N VAL A 79 9.68 4.93 15.45
CA VAL A 79 8.65 5.17 14.42
C VAL A 79 8.08 3.83 13.95
N ALA A 80 6.89 3.87 13.37
CA ALA A 80 6.22 2.68 12.85
C ALA A 80 5.44 2.97 11.58
N LYS A 81 5.39 1.97 10.69
CA LYS A 81 4.47 1.91 9.55
C LYS A 81 3.39 0.88 9.86
N LEU A 82 2.16 1.34 10.01
CA LEU A 82 0.97 0.47 9.98
C LEU A 82 0.51 0.36 8.52
N SER A 83 0.12 -0.84 8.10
CA SER A 83 -0.31 -1.11 6.72
C SER A 83 -1.66 -1.80 6.73
N ASP A 84 -2.46 -1.60 5.68
CA ASP A 84 -3.68 -2.35 5.43
C ASP A 84 -3.41 -3.86 5.19
N SER A 85 -2.17 -4.24 4.90
CA SER A 85 -1.74 -5.64 4.88
C SER A 85 -1.19 -6.05 6.26
N PRO A 86 -1.75 -7.11 6.89
CA PRO A 86 -1.20 -7.67 8.13
C PRO A 86 0.27 -8.09 7.99
N GLY A 87 1.02 -8.07 9.10
CA GLY A 87 2.37 -8.64 9.18
C GLY A 87 3.53 -7.79 8.59
N LYS A 88 3.28 -6.57 8.10
CA LYS A 88 4.33 -5.69 7.54
C LYS A 88 4.99 -4.72 8.55
N THR A 89 4.60 -4.77 9.82
CA THR A 89 5.11 -3.89 10.89
C THR A 89 6.49 -4.35 11.38
N ILE A 90 7.50 -3.48 11.30
CA ILE A 90 8.89 -3.76 11.74
C ILE A 90 9.25 -3.02 13.04
N CYS A 91 8.34 -2.23 13.62
CA CYS A 91 8.60 -1.56 14.90
C CYS A 91 8.71 -2.58 16.04
N HIS A 92 9.87 -2.62 16.69
CA HIS A 92 10.16 -3.54 17.80
C HIS A 92 9.51 -3.09 19.13
N ASP A 93 9.16 -1.81 19.24
CA ASP A 93 8.48 -1.25 20.40
C ASP A 93 6.97 -1.51 20.32
N LYS A 94 6.53 -2.58 20.99
CA LYS A 94 5.11 -2.94 21.07
C LYS A 94 4.26 -1.90 21.80
N ALA A 95 4.83 -1.14 22.76
CA ALA A 95 4.10 -0.11 23.46
C ALA A 95 3.81 1.07 22.53
N PHE A 96 4.82 1.49 21.77
CA PHE A 96 4.65 2.51 20.73
C PHE A 96 3.63 2.09 19.67
N VAL A 97 3.67 0.84 19.19
CA VAL A 97 2.67 0.33 18.23
C VAL A 97 1.25 0.37 18.80
N ARG A 98 1.05 0.02 20.08
CA ARG A 98 -0.28 0.12 20.73
C ARG A 98 -0.77 1.56 20.80
N ALA A 99 0.06 2.46 21.33
CA ALA A 99 -0.27 3.88 21.44
C ALA A 99 -0.59 4.51 20.07
N LEU A 100 0.17 4.13 19.03
CA LEU A 100 -0.11 4.59 17.66
C LEU A 100 -1.45 4.09 17.13
N ARG A 101 -1.86 2.86 17.45
CA ARG A 101 -3.18 2.36 17.04
C ARG A 101 -4.31 3.08 17.75
N GLU A 102 -4.16 3.33 19.05
CA GLU A 102 -5.12 4.10 19.85
C GLU A 102 -5.26 5.53 19.32
N ALA A 103 -4.14 6.19 19.01
CA ALA A 103 -4.12 7.55 18.49
C ALA A 103 -4.86 7.72 17.14
N PHE A 104 -4.93 6.66 16.33
CA PHE A 104 -5.62 6.65 15.03
C PHE A 104 -6.97 5.91 15.06
N ASP A 105 -7.49 5.58 16.25
CA ASP A 105 -8.74 4.85 16.46
C ASP A 105 -8.84 3.56 15.61
N LEU A 106 -7.74 2.81 15.57
CA LEU A 106 -7.66 1.59 14.77
C LEU A 106 -8.21 0.39 15.54
N PRO A 107 -8.96 -0.52 14.88
CA PRO A 107 -9.52 -1.69 15.54
C PRO A 107 -8.42 -2.60 16.12
N PRO A 108 -8.72 -3.44 17.11
CA PRO A 108 -7.75 -4.39 17.65
C PRO A 108 -7.22 -5.34 16.57
N ILE A 109 -5.95 -5.76 16.72
CA ILE A 109 -5.32 -6.67 15.76
C ILE A 109 -6.05 -8.02 15.82
N LYS A 110 -6.74 -8.40 14.74
CA LYS A 110 -7.23 -9.77 14.58
C LYS A 110 -6.01 -10.68 14.51
N LYS A 111 -5.90 -11.65 15.43
CA LYS A 111 -4.87 -12.70 15.33
C LYS A 111 -5.04 -13.36 13.96
N ALA A 112 -3.95 -13.44 13.20
CA ALA A 112 -3.94 -14.25 11.97
C ALA A 112 -4.31 -15.69 12.36
N SER A 113 -5.32 -16.24 11.70
CA SER A 113 -5.67 -17.65 11.78
C SER A 113 -4.63 -18.49 11.05
#